data_AF-A0A519WNY9-F1
#
_entry.id   AF-A0A519WNY9-F1
#
_cell.length_a   1.000
_cell.length_b   1.000
_cell.length_c   1.000
_cell.angle_alpha   90.00
_cell.angle_beta   90.00
_cell.angle_gamma   90.00
#
_symmetry.space_group_name_H-M   'P 1'
#
loop_
_entity.id
_entity.type
_entity.pdbx_description
1 polymer ?
#
loop_
_entity_poly.entity_id
_entity_poly.type
_entity_poly.pdbx_seq_one_letter_code
_entity_poly.pdbx_strand_id
1 'polypeptide(L)' 'AKSDLRAYINKSSHSHRLAALNIEEVVKFCLQYNICTAIPVLVGEQLVALQA' A
#
# COMPACT_ATOMS: atom_id res chain seq x y z
N ALA A 1 -6.27 -8.18 16.37
CA ALA A 1 -5.63 -7.76 15.11
C ALA A 1 -6.51 -7.92 13.85
N LYS A 2 -7.69 -8.58 13.88
CA LYS A 2 -8.54 -8.71 12.68
C LYS A 2 -9.03 -7.37 12.10
N SER A 3 -9.16 -6.35 12.96
CA SER A 3 -9.61 -5.00 12.62
C SER A 3 -8.48 -3.97 12.50
N ASP A 4 -7.22 -4.38 12.71
CA ASP A 4 -6.06 -3.50 12.69
C ASP A 4 -5.01 -4.07 11.72
N LEU A 5 -5.11 -3.62 10.47
CA LEU A 5 -4.18 -4.02 9.41
C LEU A 5 -2.75 -3.61 9.72
N ARG A 6 -2.52 -2.49 10.41
CA ARG A 6 -1.17 -2.06 10.77
C ARG A 6 -0.55 -3.04 11.76
N ALA A 7 -1.28 -3.39 12.82
CA ALA A 7 -0.80 -4.37 13.79
C ALA A 7 -0.61 -5.77 13.17
N TYR A 8 -1.37 -6.10 12.14
CA TYR A 8 -1.19 -7.35 11.39
C TYR A 8 0.09 -7.32 10.53
N ILE A 9 0.27 -6.27 9.72
CA ILE A 9 1.39 -6.13 8.78
C ILE A 9 2.74 -5.94 9.51
N ASN A 10 2.74 -5.28 10.67
CA ASN A 10 3.93 -5.06 11.48
C ASN A 10 4.63 -6.36 11.96
N LYS A 11 3.98 -7.52 11.80
CA LYS A 11 4.58 -8.84 12.07
C LYS A 11 5.50 -9.32 10.95
N SER A 12 5.48 -8.66 9.78
CA SER A 12 6.30 -9.05 8.64
C SER A 12 7.72 -8.51 8.76
N SER A 13 8.70 -9.32 8.34
CA SER A 13 10.10 -8.88 8.24
C SER A 13 10.27 -7.66 7.32
N HIS A 14 9.40 -7.55 6.31
CA HIS A 14 9.39 -6.43 5.38
C HIS A 14 9.00 -5.10 6.06
N SER A 15 8.03 -5.13 6.99
CA SER A 15 7.63 -3.94 7.75
C SER A 15 8.74 -3.44 8.67
N HIS A 16 9.48 -4.34 9.32
CA HIS A 16 10.66 -3.96 10.10
C HIS A 16 11.73 -3.30 9.24
N ARG A 17 11.92 -3.76 8.00
CA ARG A 17 12.84 -3.13 7.05
C ARG A 17 12.40 -1.72 6.67
N LEU A 18 11.11 -1.49 6.42
CA LEU A 18 10.59 -0.17 6.10
C LEU A 18 10.71 0.80 7.28
N ALA A 19 10.49 0.33 8.51
CA ALA A 19 10.70 1.12 9.72
C ALA A 19 12.17 1.50 9.90
N ALA A 20 13.11 0.57 9.66
CA ALA A 20 14.56 0.84 9.72
C ALA A 20 15.05 1.88 8.70
N LEU A 21 14.29 2.11 7.62
CA LEU A 21 14.55 3.13 6.61
C LEU A 21 13.86 4.47 6.90
N ASN A 22 13.19 4.63 8.06
CA ASN A 22 12.36 5.79 8.40
C ASN A 22 11.19 6.04 7.40
N ILE A 23 10.65 4.97 6.78
CA ILE A 23 9.58 5.03 5.78
C ILE A 23 8.20 4.76 6.42
N GLU A 24 8.09 4.87 7.75
CA GLU A 24 6.87 4.50 8.49
C GLU A 24 5.64 5.33 8.09
N GLU A 25 5.81 6.60 7.72
CA GLU A 25 4.72 7.45 7.24
C GLU A 25 4.13 6.96 5.91
N VAL A 26 4.94 6.36 5.03
CA VAL A 26 4.44 5.78 3.77
C VAL A 26 3.61 4.53 4.05
N VAL A 27 3.99 3.73 5.05
CA VAL A 27 3.20 2.56 5.46
C VAL A 27 1.82 3.01 5.95
N LYS A 28 1.74 4.09 6.73
CA LYS A 28 0.46 4.65 7.18
C LYS A 28 -0.39 5.13 6.01
N PHE A 29 0.23 5.85 5.06
CA PHE A 29 -0.44 6.34 3.86
C PHE A 29 -1.04 5.20 3.02
N CYS A 30 -0.26 4.15 2.75
CA CYS A 30 -0.71 3.02 1.93
C CYS A 30 -1.83 2.19 2.57
N LEU A 31 -2.06 2.32 3.88
CA LEU A 31 -3.13 1.62 4.60
C LEU A 31 -4.44 2.42 4.68
N GLN A 32 -4.49 3.61 4.10
CA GLN A 32 -5.72 4.39 3.99
C GLN A 32 -6.66 3.77 2.95
N TYR A 33 -7.95 3.71 3.28
CA TYR A 33 -8.96 3.15 2.40
C TYR A 33 -9.51 4.20 1.44
N ASN A 34 -9.75 3.77 0.20
CA ASN A 34 -10.52 4.52 -0.81
C ASN A 34 -9.99 5.94 -1.12
N ILE A 35 -8.69 6.17 -0.97
CA ILE A 35 -8.06 7.46 -1.31
C ILE A 35 -7.73 7.60 -2.80
N CYS A 36 -7.77 6.49 -3.56
CA CYS A 36 -7.55 6.45 -4.99
C CYS A 36 -8.76 5.83 -5.68
N THR A 37 -9.30 6.52 -6.67
CA THR A 37 -10.44 6.04 -7.50
C THR A 37 -10.00 5.41 -8.81
N ALA A 38 -8.75 5.63 -9.23
CA ALA A 38 -8.20 5.05 -10.45
C ALA A 38 -7.81 3.59 -10.22
N ILE A 39 -8.29 2.70 -11.09
CA ILE A 39 -7.83 1.31 -11.17
C ILE A 39 -6.79 1.24 -12.30
N PRO A 40 -5.49 1.06 -11.99
CA PRO A 40 -4.47 0.94 -13.02
C PRO A 40 -4.55 -0.42 -13.72
N VAL A 41 -4.53 -0.42 -15.05
CA VAL A 41 -4.48 -1.60 -15.91
C VAL A 41 -3.26 -1.57 -16.81
N LEU A 42 -2.67 -2.74 -17.07
CA LEU A 42 -1.52 -2.86 -17.97
C LEU A 42 -2.00 -2.89 -19.42
N VAL A 43 -1.58 -1.91 -20.22
CA VAL A 43 -1.84 -1.84 -21.66
C VAL A 43 -0.49 -1.71 -22.37
N GLY A 44 -0.10 -2.78 -23.09
CA GLY A 44 1.25 -2.90 -23.63
C GLY A 44 2.29 -2.90 -22.51
N GLU A 45 3.16 -1.89 -22.49
CA GLU A 45 4.23 -1.72 -21.49
C GLU A 45 3.94 -0.61 -20.47
N GLN A 46 2.69 -0.11 -20.41
CA GLN A 46 2.32 1.02 -19.55
C GLN A 46 1.13 0.70 -18.65
N LEU A 47 1.15 1.23 -17.42
CA LEU A 47 -0.01 1.25 -16.54
C LEU A 47 -0.86 2.48 -16.87
N VAL A 48 -2.08 2.26 -17.34
CA VAL A 48 -3.05 3.31 -17.66
C VAL A 48 -4.29 3.19 -16.77
N ALA A 49 -5.01 4.29 -16.55
CA ALA A 49 -6.26 4.24 -15.80
C ALA A 49 -7.34 3.49 -16.62
N LEU A 50 -8.04 2.56 -15.97
CA LEU A 50 -9.19 1.87 -16.55
C LEU A 50 -10.24 2.89 -17.02
N GLN A 51 -10.58 2.85 -18.30
CA GLN A 51 -11.69 3.61 -18.88
C GLN A 51 -12.97 2.79 -18.74
N ALA A 52 -14.07 3.45 -18.41
CA ALA A 52 -15.40 2.84 -18.32
C ALA A 52 -16.08 2.74 -19.69
#